data_AF-A0A6P0EW93-F1
#
_entry.id   AF-A0A6P0EW93-F1
#
_cell.length_a   1.000
_cell.length_b   1.000
_cell.length_c   1.000
_cell.angle_alpha   90.00
_cell.angle_beta   90.00
_cell.angle_gamma   90.00
#
_symmetry.space_group_name_H-M   'P 1'
#
loop_
_entity.id
_entity.type
_entity.pdbx_description
1 polymer ?
#
loop_
_entity_poly.entity_id
_entity_poly.type
_entity_poly.pdbx_seq_one_letter_code
_entity_poly.pdbx_strand_id
1 'polypeptide(L)'
;MPTFVTVSPHLPGLLGPTGWQAVTAIDRLVALPGAAATAEALREAGTAVTDLATLAEVPAGAVCLLTRAEVPEGATVVVGAPEPPGARLLDVVAVMDRLRSPGGCPWDAEQTHASLRGYLLEEAHEAYDAIVDEDPVGIREELGDVLLQVVFHARVAQEAPFGVPFDVDDVAGDLVDKLVRRHPHVFADAGPRDVAAVERGWDEIKKIEKQRRSPTEGVSRSQPATSWGAALAGRAARAGLPTPPAAELTATDAAELGEQLLGIVVAARERGWDAEDALRTAVRRYADALDAAAHARPPQA
;
A
#
# COMPACT_ATOMS: atom_id res chain seq x y z
N MET A 1 41.67 -13.89 11.45
CA MET A 1 40.23 -14.17 11.66
C MET A 1 39.53 -14.04 10.31
N PRO A 2 38.43 -14.75 10.04
CA PRO A 2 37.66 -14.52 8.83
C PRO A 2 37.04 -13.12 8.83
N THR A 3 36.83 -12.57 7.65
CA THR A 3 36.10 -11.31 7.44
C THR A 3 34.68 -11.66 7.05
N PHE A 4 33.70 -11.22 7.83
CA PHE A 4 32.29 -11.42 7.53
C PHE A 4 31.75 -10.25 6.73
N VAL A 5 31.16 -10.53 5.57
CA VAL A 5 30.55 -9.52 4.68
C VAL A 5 29.07 -9.85 4.56
N THR A 6 28.20 -8.95 5.05
CA THR A 6 26.76 -9.16 4.89
C THR A 6 26.30 -8.83 3.49
N VAL A 7 25.55 -9.74 2.88
CA VAL A 7 24.89 -9.56 1.58
C VAL A 7 23.38 -9.45 1.76
N SER A 8 22.69 -8.90 0.76
CA SER A 8 21.24 -8.85 0.76
C SER A 8 20.68 -10.14 0.17
N PRO A 9 19.79 -10.86 0.88
CA PRO A 9 19.06 -11.98 0.28
C PRO A 9 18.03 -11.50 -0.77
N HIS A 10 17.60 -10.24 -0.71
CA HIS A 10 16.61 -9.67 -1.62
C HIS A 10 17.22 -9.07 -2.90
N LEU A 11 18.49 -8.66 -2.86
CA LEU A 11 19.22 -8.09 -3.99
C LEU A 11 20.55 -8.83 -4.22
N PRO A 12 20.51 -10.06 -4.78
CA PRO A 12 21.71 -10.86 -5.00
C PRO A 12 22.76 -10.14 -5.85
N GLY A 13 24.02 -10.20 -5.42
CA GLY A 13 25.13 -9.58 -6.16
C GLY A 13 25.28 -8.07 -5.96
N LEU A 14 24.32 -7.40 -5.31
CA LEU A 14 24.47 -5.99 -4.95
C LEU A 14 25.46 -5.84 -3.79
N LEU A 15 26.59 -5.20 -4.06
CA LEU A 15 27.58 -4.83 -3.05
C LEU A 15 27.86 -3.33 -3.13
N GLY A 16 27.86 -2.67 -1.96
CA GLY A 16 28.36 -1.32 -1.81
C GLY A 16 29.90 -1.26 -1.90
N PRO A 17 30.49 -0.06 -1.87
CA PRO A 17 31.93 0.12 -2.04
C PRO A 17 32.78 -0.70 -1.05
N THR A 18 32.37 -0.76 0.22
CA THR A 18 33.04 -1.55 1.27
C THR A 18 32.91 -3.06 1.04
N GLY A 19 31.77 -3.52 0.54
CA GLY A 19 31.55 -4.91 0.16
C GLY A 19 32.47 -5.33 -0.98
N TRP A 20 32.52 -4.51 -2.04
CA TRP A 20 33.42 -4.75 -3.18
C TRP A 20 34.88 -4.75 -2.77
N GLN A 21 35.32 -3.81 -1.94
CA GLN A 21 36.68 -3.79 -1.40
C GLN A 21 36.99 -5.07 -0.62
N ALA A 22 36.08 -5.53 0.23
CA ALA A 22 36.29 -6.75 1.00
C ALA A 22 36.39 -7.99 0.09
N VAL A 23 35.49 -8.13 -0.88
CA VAL A 23 35.45 -9.29 -1.79
C VAL A 23 36.67 -9.33 -2.73
N THR A 24 37.18 -8.19 -3.16
CA THR A 24 38.32 -8.10 -4.08
C THR A 24 39.68 -8.13 -3.38
N ALA A 25 39.74 -7.93 -2.06
CA ALA A 25 40.99 -7.85 -1.32
C ALA A 25 41.65 -9.21 -1.02
N ILE A 26 40.96 -10.33 -1.23
CA ILE A 26 41.41 -11.66 -0.79
C ILE A 26 41.09 -12.73 -1.85
N ASP A 27 42.00 -13.70 -2.01
CA ASP A 27 41.86 -14.80 -2.99
C ASP A 27 40.87 -15.90 -2.57
N ARG A 28 40.31 -15.85 -1.35
CA ARG A 28 39.46 -16.90 -0.79
C ARG A 28 38.12 -16.34 -0.33
N LEU A 29 37.15 -16.46 -1.23
CA LEU A 29 35.75 -16.12 -0.97
C LEU A 29 34.94 -17.38 -0.72
N VAL A 30 34.18 -17.37 0.38
CA VAL A 30 33.25 -18.44 0.75
C VAL A 30 31.86 -17.86 0.98
N ALA A 31 30.81 -18.66 0.82
CA ALA A 31 29.43 -18.24 1.05
C ALA A 31 28.67 -19.25 1.90
N LEU A 32 27.89 -18.75 2.85
CA LEU A 32 26.90 -19.54 3.59
C LEU A 32 25.59 -19.66 2.81
N PRO A 33 24.68 -20.57 3.21
CA PRO A 33 23.44 -20.82 2.48
C PRO A 33 22.59 -19.56 2.22
N GLY A 34 22.49 -18.63 3.18
CA GLY A 34 21.76 -17.39 2.99
C GLY A 34 22.37 -16.44 1.94
N ALA A 35 23.66 -16.61 1.61
CA ALA A 35 24.34 -15.83 0.59
C ALA A 35 24.43 -16.54 -0.77
N ALA A 36 23.79 -17.70 -0.94
CA ALA A 36 23.94 -18.54 -2.13
C ALA A 36 23.65 -17.80 -3.45
N ALA A 37 22.59 -16.99 -3.51
CA ALA A 37 22.25 -16.21 -4.71
C ALA A 37 23.32 -15.15 -5.03
N THR A 38 23.92 -14.52 -4.02
CA THR A 38 25.04 -13.60 -4.25
C THR A 38 26.30 -14.34 -4.68
N ALA A 39 26.55 -15.53 -4.13
CA ALA A 39 27.67 -16.37 -4.55
C ALA A 39 27.54 -16.80 -6.02
N GLU A 40 26.33 -17.17 -6.46
CA GLU A 40 26.02 -17.46 -7.85
C GLU A 40 26.28 -16.26 -8.76
N ALA A 41 25.73 -15.09 -8.44
CA ALA A 41 25.96 -13.85 -9.21
C ALA A 41 27.45 -13.50 -9.33
N LEU A 42 28.24 -13.70 -8.27
CA LEU A 42 29.69 -13.49 -8.29
C LEU A 42 30.42 -14.51 -9.18
N ARG A 43 30.00 -15.78 -9.18
CA ARG A 43 30.56 -16.82 -10.06
C ARG A 43 30.25 -16.53 -11.53
N GLU A 44 29.03 -16.08 -11.85
CA GLU A 44 28.66 -15.65 -13.20
C GLU A 44 29.53 -14.47 -13.69
N ALA A 45 29.89 -13.57 -12.77
CA ALA A 45 30.83 -12.48 -13.03
C ALA A 45 32.31 -12.90 -13.05
N GLY A 46 32.63 -14.20 -12.91
CA GLY A 46 33.99 -14.75 -12.97
C GLY A 46 34.75 -14.74 -11.65
N THR A 47 34.10 -14.42 -10.52
CA THR A 47 34.71 -14.48 -9.19
C THR A 47 34.51 -15.87 -8.58
N ALA A 48 35.61 -16.54 -8.20
CA ALA A 48 35.53 -17.86 -7.58
C ALA A 48 34.97 -17.76 -6.15
N VAL A 49 33.85 -18.44 -5.90
CA VAL A 49 33.22 -18.54 -4.57
C VAL A 49 33.02 -20.01 -4.22
N THR A 50 33.31 -20.39 -2.98
CA THR A 50 33.07 -21.75 -2.45
C THR A 50 31.89 -21.74 -1.49
N ASP A 51 30.89 -22.60 -1.70
CA ASP A 51 29.78 -22.72 -0.75
C ASP A 51 30.20 -23.56 0.46
N LEU A 52 29.78 -23.11 1.64
CA LEU A 52 29.96 -23.81 2.92
C LEU A 52 28.59 -24.04 3.55
N ALA A 53 28.44 -25.17 4.25
CA ALA A 53 27.18 -25.48 4.91
C ALA A 53 27.01 -24.69 6.22
N THR A 54 28.11 -24.47 6.95
CA THR A 54 28.07 -23.87 8.28
C THR A 54 29.23 -22.90 8.54
N LEU A 55 29.01 -21.98 9.49
CA LEU A 55 30.04 -21.05 9.97
C LEU A 55 31.31 -21.74 10.48
N ALA A 56 31.20 -22.98 10.99
CA ALA A 56 32.32 -23.73 11.56
C ALA A 56 33.36 -24.13 10.49
N GLU A 57 32.96 -24.18 9.23
CA GLU A 57 33.82 -24.56 8.10
C GLU A 57 34.59 -23.36 7.53
N VAL A 58 34.29 -22.13 7.98
CA VAL A 58 34.87 -20.90 7.42
C VAL A 58 36.37 -20.85 7.73
N PRO A 59 37.25 -20.91 6.70
CA PRO A 59 38.69 -20.91 6.91
C PRO A 59 39.19 -19.58 7.49
N ALA A 60 40.23 -19.65 8.31
CA ALA A 60 40.91 -18.44 8.78
C ALA A 60 41.42 -17.61 7.58
N GLY A 61 41.16 -16.30 7.60
CA GLY A 61 41.59 -15.37 6.56
C GLY A 61 40.72 -15.38 5.29
N ALA A 62 39.65 -16.18 5.25
CA ALA A 62 38.65 -16.09 4.17
C ALA A 62 37.73 -14.88 4.36
N VAL A 63 37.19 -14.40 3.25
CA VAL A 63 35.99 -13.54 3.25
C VAL A 63 34.79 -14.46 3.18
N CYS A 64 33.90 -14.36 4.16
CA CYS A 64 32.67 -15.12 4.21
C CYS A 64 31.50 -14.19 3.87
N LEU A 65 30.75 -14.54 2.83
CA LEU A 65 29.48 -13.93 2.46
C LEU A 65 28.36 -14.62 3.23
N LEU A 66 27.53 -13.83 3.90
CA LEU A 66 26.41 -14.33 4.70
C LEU A 66 25.30 -13.27 4.82
N THR A 67 24.11 -13.69 5.22
CA THR A 67 23.03 -12.76 5.56
C THR A 67 23.20 -12.20 6.97
N ARG A 68 22.45 -11.14 7.31
CA ARG A 68 22.43 -10.58 8.66
C ARG A 68 22.05 -11.61 9.74
N ALA A 69 21.16 -12.55 9.41
CA ALA A 69 20.69 -13.59 10.32
C ALA A 69 21.75 -14.66 10.65
N GLU A 70 22.72 -14.84 9.75
CA GLU A 70 23.83 -15.80 9.89
C GLU A 70 25.06 -15.17 10.57
N VAL A 71 25.02 -13.89 10.94
CA VAL A 71 26.14 -13.20 11.59
C VAL A 71 26.36 -13.78 13.00
N PRO A 72 27.58 -14.24 13.34
CA PRO A 72 27.89 -14.66 14.70
C PRO A 72 27.75 -13.49 15.69
N GLU A 73 27.21 -13.76 16.87
CA GLU A 73 27.06 -12.75 17.92
C GLU A 73 28.42 -12.12 18.28
N GLY A 74 28.46 -10.78 18.35
CA GLY A 74 29.70 -10.03 18.65
C GLY A 74 30.74 -9.97 17.52
N ALA A 75 30.48 -10.57 16.35
CA ALA A 75 31.40 -10.49 15.22
C ALA A 75 31.46 -9.07 14.64
N THR A 76 32.66 -8.63 14.24
CA THR A 76 32.81 -7.44 13.41
C THR A 76 32.44 -7.80 11.97
N VAL A 77 31.56 -7.01 11.36
CA VAL A 77 30.99 -7.29 10.05
C VAL A 77 31.21 -6.10 9.12
N VAL A 78 31.63 -6.40 7.90
CA VAL A 78 31.59 -5.45 6.79
C VAL A 78 30.18 -5.46 6.23
N VAL A 79 29.49 -4.32 6.29
CA VAL A 79 28.17 -4.19 5.64
C VAL A 79 28.40 -4.15 4.13
N GLY A 80 28.25 -5.31 3.49
CA GLY A 80 28.45 -5.49 2.06
C GLY A 80 27.28 -4.93 1.26
N ALA A 81 26.06 -5.16 1.73
CA ALA A 81 24.83 -4.64 1.16
C ALA A 81 23.95 -4.05 2.28
N PRO A 82 23.95 -2.73 2.51
CA PRO A 82 23.01 -2.13 3.46
C PRO A 82 21.60 -2.25 2.90
N GLU A 83 20.69 -2.87 3.65
CA GLU A 83 19.29 -2.96 3.25
C GLU A 83 18.55 -1.66 3.59
N PRO A 84 17.88 -1.02 2.61
CA PRO A 84 17.08 0.15 2.91
C PRO A 84 15.83 -0.26 3.73
N PRO A 85 15.29 0.67 4.54
CA PRO A 85 13.95 0.50 5.09
C PRO A 85 12.94 0.15 3.98
N GLY A 86 12.10 -0.86 4.22
CA GLY A 86 11.13 -1.35 3.23
C GLY A 86 11.60 -2.54 2.40
N ALA A 87 12.86 -3.01 2.52
CA ALA A 87 13.35 -4.17 1.77
C ALA A 87 12.47 -5.43 1.89
N ARG A 88 11.79 -5.63 3.03
CA ARG A 88 10.86 -6.74 3.24
C ARG A 88 9.64 -6.74 2.32
N LEU A 89 9.33 -5.62 1.67
CA LEU A 89 8.29 -5.58 0.62
C LEU A 89 8.67 -6.48 -0.55
N LEU A 90 9.96 -6.62 -0.86
CA LEU A 90 10.44 -7.52 -1.92
C LEU A 90 10.14 -8.99 -1.57
N ASP A 91 10.19 -9.38 -0.30
CA ASP A 91 9.76 -10.72 0.12
C ASP A 91 8.27 -10.94 -0.11
N VAL A 92 7.44 -9.96 0.21
CA VAL A 92 5.98 -10.08 0.00
C VAL A 92 5.69 -10.29 -1.47
N VAL A 93 6.38 -9.56 -2.35
CA VAL A 93 6.27 -9.73 -3.81
C VAL A 93 6.72 -11.13 -4.25
N ALA A 94 7.88 -11.59 -3.78
CA ALA A 94 8.40 -12.91 -4.13
C ALA A 94 7.54 -14.06 -3.59
N VAL A 95 7.02 -13.93 -2.35
CA VAL A 95 6.10 -14.90 -1.75
C VAL A 95 4.79 -14.94 -2.53
N MET A 96 4.19 -13.80 -2.84
CA MET A 96 2.96 -13.75 -3.64
C MET A 96 3.16 -14.36 -5.03
N ASP A 97 4.27 -14.05 -5.69
CA ASP A 97 4.59 -14.66 -6.98
C ASP A 97 4.70 -16.19 -6.88
N ARG A 98 5.36 -16.70 -5.83
CA ARG A 98 5.47 -18.13 -5.58
C ARG A 98 4.12 -18.77 -5.28
N LEU A 99 3.27 -18.11 -4.50
CA LEU A 99 1.93 -18.60 -4.13
C LEU A 99 1.05 -18.75 -5.36
N ARG A 100 1.09 -17.82 -6.31
CA ARG A 100 0.24 -17.85 -7.52
C ARG A 100 0.84 -18.59 -8.72
N SER A 101 2.16 -18.75 -8.77
CA SER A 101 2.84 -19.47 -9.84
C SER A 101 2.60 -20.99 -9.81
N PRO A 102 2.82 -21.72 -10.92
CA PRO A 102 2.70 -23.18 -10.95
C PRO A 102 3.51 -23.87 -9.83
N GLY A 103 2.85 -24.80 -9.14
CA GLY A 103 3.40 -25.47 -7.94
C GLY A 103 3.28 -24.65 -6.65
N GLY A 104 2.60 -23.50 -6.70
CA GLY A 104 2.16 -22.72 -5.54
C GLY A 104 0.83 -23.19 -4.95
N CYS A 105 0.11 -22.28 -4.31
CA CYS A 105 -1.17 -22.54 -3.66
C CYS A 105 -2.33 -22.50 -4.69
N PRO A 106 -3.12 -23.57 -4.82
CA PRO A 106 -4.24 -23.61 -5.77
C PRO A 106 -5.31 -22.55 -5.50
N TRP A 107 -5.60 -22.28 -4.21
CA TRP A 107 -6.58 -21.26 -3.84
C TRP A 107 -6.11 -19.88 -4.27
N ASP A 108 -4.82 -19.57 -4.04
CA ASP A 108 -4.26 -18.28 -4.44
C ASP A 108 -4.29 -18.12 -5.95
N ALA A 109 -3.91 -19.15 -6.72
CA ALA A 109 -3.92 -19.11 -8.18
C ALA A 109 -5.32 -18.85 -8.78
N GLU A 110 -6.39 -19.37 -8.15
CA GLU A 110 -7.77 -19.21 -8.62
C GLU A 110 -8.37 -17.82 -8.33
N GLN A 111 -7.76 -17.01 -7.45
CA GLN A 111 -8.31 -15.71 -7.09
C GLN A 111 -8.28 -14.70 -8.24
N THR A 112 -9.29 -13.85 -8.27
CA THR A 112 -9.47 -12.76 -9.24
C THR A 112 -9.76 -11.45 -8.50
N HIS A 113 -9.69 -10.31 -9.19
CA HIS A 113 -10.13 -9.03 -8.59
C HIS A 113 -11.57 -9.10 -8.04
N ALA A 114 -12.45 -9.85 -8.69
CA ALA A 114 -13.85 -9.96 -8.29
C ALA A 114 -14.04 -10.81 -7.03
N SER A 115 -13.25 -11.87 -6.85
CA SER A 115 -13.32 -12.69 -5.62
C SER A 115 -12.65 -12.01 -4.44
N LEU A 116 -11.60 -11.21 -4.68
CA LEU A 116 -10.83 -10.52 -3.64
C LEU A 116 -11.49 -9.25 -3.08
N ARG A 117 -12.46 -8.65 -3.79
CA ARG A 117 -13.06 -7.35 -3.41
C ARG A 117 -13.70 -7.32 -2.02
N GLY A 118 -14.20 -8.47 -1.54
CA GLY A 118 -14.82 -8.59 -0.22
C GLY A 118 -13.77 -8.49 0.87
N TYR A 119 -12.72 -9.30 0.75
CA TYR A 119 -11.56 -9.30 1.63
C TYR A 119 -10.93 -7.90 1.72
N LEU A 120 -10.68 -7.22 0.59
CA LEU A 120 -10.16 -5.85 0.62
C LEU A 120 -11.00 -4.86 1.47
N LEU A 121 -12.33 -5.02 1.49
CA LEU A 121 -13.19 -4.18 2.30
C LEU A 121 -13.16 -4.59 3.78
N GLU A 122 -13.10 -5.90 4.04
CA GLU A 122 -12.96 -6.50 5.37
C GLU A 122 -11.66 -6.03 6.05
N GLU A 123 -10.49 -6.25 5.42
CA GLU A 123 -9.19 -5.83 6.00
C GLU A 123 -9.14 -4.31 6.26
N ALA A 124 -9.79 -3.52 5.40
CA ALA A 124 -9.85 -2.07 5.58
C ALA A 124 -10.72 -1.65 6.77
N HIS A 125 -11.76 -2.44 7.10
CA HIS A 125 -12.58 -2.24 8.27
C HIS A 125 -11.87 -2.74 9.54
N GLU A 126 -11.23 -3.89 9.49
CA GLU A 126 -10.46 -4.42 10.63
C GLU A 126 -9.28 -3.50 10.98
N ALA A 127 -8.57 -2.96 9.98
CA ALA A 127 -7.55 -1.94 10.20
C ALA A 127 -8.11 -0.66 10.83
N TYR A 128 -9.32 -0.26 10.44
CA TYR A 128 -9.99 0.90 11.05
C TYR A 128 -10.35 0.62 12.52
N ASP A 129 -10.91 -0.55 12.80
CA ASP A 129 -11.30 -0.95 14.16
C ASP A 129 -10.06 -1.03 15.08
N ALA A 130 -8.96 -1.63 14.62
CA ALA A 130 -7.71 -1.67 15.38
C ALA A 130 -7.13 -0.27 15.68
N ILE A 131 -7.30 0.69 14.76
CA ILE A 131 -6.92 2.11 15.00
C ILE A 131 -7.82 2.74 16.07
N VAL A 132 -9.14 2.49 15.99
CA VAL A 132 -10.12 3.00 16.98
C VAL A 132 -9.84 2.45 18.37
N ASP A 133 -9.46 1.18 18.46
CA ASP A 133 -9.15 0.50 19.71
C ASP A 133 -7.75 0.84 20.25
N GLU A 134 -6.99 1.67 19.54
CA GLU A 134 -5.60 2.03 19.85
C GLU A 134 -4.68 0.81 20.08
N ASP A 135 -4.93 -0.31 19.37
CA ASP A 135 -4.17 -1.54 19.49
C ASP A 135 -2.98 -1.55 18.52
N PRO A 136 -1.74 -1.27 18.96
CA PRO A 136 -0.59 -1.23 18.05
C PRO A 136 -0.23 -2.59 17.45
N VAL A 137 -0.64 -3.70 18.08
CA VAL A 137 -0.39 -5.05 17.54
C VAL A 137 -1.39 -5.32 16.43
N GLY A 138 -2.69 -5.15 16.70
CA GLY A 138 -3.75 -5.23 15.69
C GLY A 138 -3.49 -4.30 14.51
N ILE A 139 -3.18 -3.02 14.74
CA ILE A 139 -2.88 -2.07 13.66
C ILE A 139 -1.78 -2.59 12.73
N ARG A 140 -0.73 -3.22 13.28
CA ARG A 140 0.36 -3.75 12.47
C ARG A 140 -0.06 -4.98 11.66
N GLU A 141 -0.88 -5.84 12.24
CA GLU A 141 -1.43 -7.04 11.59
C GLU A 141 -2.34 -6.64 10.43
N GLU A 142 -3.35 -5.82 10.72
CA GLU A 142 -4.36 -5.41 9.74
C GLU A 142 -3.79 -4.54 8.61
N LEU A 143 -2.81 -3.67 8.90
CA LEU A 143 -2.07 -2.96 7.84
C LEU A 143 -1.27 -3.92 6.95
N GLY A 144 -0.84 -5.05 7.50
CA GLY A 144 -0.24 -6.15 6.77
C GLY A 144 -1.24 -6.83 5.83
N ASP A 145 -2.48 -7.03 6.26
CA ASP A 145 -3.52 -7.65 5.44
C ASP A 145 -4.05 -6.70 4.36
N VAL A 146 -4.16 -5.41 4.65
CA VAL A 146 -4.40 -4.39 3.61
C VAL A 146 -3.26 -4.40 2.58
N LEU A 147 -2.01 -4.51 3.01
CA LEU A 147 -0.85 -4.63 2.10
C LEU A 147 -0.92 -5.93 1.28
N LEU A 148 -1.31 -7.05 1.90
CA LEU A 148 -1.53 -8.33 1.20
C LEU A 148 -2.51 -8.12 0.04
N GLN A 149 -3.66 -7.47 0.28
CA GLN A 149 -4.64 -7.22 -0.77
C GLN A 149 -4.08 -6.36 -1.91
N VAL A 150 -3.25 -5.35 -1.62
CA VAL A 150 -2.57 -4.54 -2.64
C VAL A 150 -1.66 -5.40 -3.52
N VAL A 151 -0.78 -6.20 -2.91
CA VAL A 151 0.18 -7.05 -3.65
C VAL A 151 -0.56 -8.17 -4.41
N PHE A 152 -1.61 -8.74 -3.85
CA PHE A 152 -2.44 -9.76 -4.49
C PHE A 152 -3.10 -9.22 -5.75
N HIS A 153 -3.76 -8.06 -5.66
CA HIS A 153 -4.38 -7.43 -6.82
C HIS A 153 -3.35 -7.02 -7.88
N ALA A 154 -2.17 -6.54 -7.48
CA ALA A 154 -1.09 -6.26 -8.43
C ALA A 154 -0.62 -7.54 -9.15
N ARG A 155 -0.43 -8.66 -8.44
CA ARG A 155 -0.04 -9.93 -9.05
C ARG A 155 -1.11 -10.48 -10.01
N VAL A 156 -2.39 -10.36 -9.66
CA VAL A 156 -3.51 -10.69 -10.55
C VAL A 156 -3.50 -9.81 -11.81
N ALA A 157 -3.21 -8.51 -11.67
CA ALA A 157 -3.14 -7.58 -12.80
C ALA A 157 -1.99 -7.88 -13.77
N GLN A 158 -0.86 -8.41 -13.27
CA GLN A 158 0.24 -8.90 -14.12
C GLN A 158 -0.17 -10.10 -15.00
N GLU A 159 -1.05 -10.97 -14.50
CA GLU A 159 -1.49 -12.19 -15.20
C GLU A 159 -2.62 -11.90 -16.19
N ALA A 160 -3.43 -10.87 -15.92
CA ALA A 160 -4.70 -10.66 -16.59
C ALA A 160 -4.63 -9.69 -17.78
N PRO A 161 -5.39 -9.95 -18.87
CA PRO A 161 -5.47 -9.12 -20.08
C PRO A 161 -6.56 -8.03 -20.04
N PHE A 162 -6.95 -7.53 -18.85
CA PHE A 162 -7.93 -6.43 -18.76
C PHE A 162 -7.25 -5.07 -18.99
N GLY A 163 -6.98 -4.77 -20.25
CA GLY A 163 -6.36 -3.50 -20.65
C GLY A 163 -4.83 -3.56 -20.61
N VAL A 164 -4.22 -2.59 -19.95
CA VAL A 164 -2.76 -2.50 -19.82
C VAL A 164 -2.37 -3.25 -18.54
N PRO A 165 -1.61 -4.37 -18.64
CA PRO A 165 -1.13 -5.07 -17.46
C PRO A 165 -0.23 -4.14 -16.65
N PHE A 166 -0.26 -4.30 -15.32
CA PHE A 166 0.59 -3.55 -14.41
C PHE A 166 1.00 -4.44 -13.23
N ASP A 167 2.08 -4.06 -12.57
CA ASP A 167 2.61 -4.73 -11.39
C ASP A 167 2.59 -3.87 -10.13
N VAL A 168 3.19 -4.38 -9.06
CA VAL A 168 3.29 -3.68 -7.77
C VAL A 168 4.22 -2.48 -7.86
N ASP A 169 5.21 -2.50 -8.76
CA ASP A 169 6.14 -1.39 -8.97
C ASP A 169 5.45 -0.26 -9.74
N ASP A 170 4.57 -0.57 -10.70
CA ASP A 170 3.69 0.40 -11.35
C ASP A 170 2.76 1.08 -10.32
N VAL A 171 2.12 0.30 -9.43
CA VAL A 171 1.26 0.83 -8.35
C VAL A 171 2.06 1.76 -7.42
N ALA A 172 3.26 1.35 -7.03
CA ALA A 172 4.13 2.14 -6.16
C ALA A 172 4.64 3.40 -6.88
N GLY A 173 5.04 3.30 -8.15
CA GLY A 173 5.51 4.39 -8.99
C GLY A 173 4.44 5.47 -9.16
N ASP A 174 3.22 5.07 -9.55
CA ASP A 174 2.08 5.97 -9.66
C ASP A 174 1.74 6.66 -8.33
N LEU A 175 1.90 5.96 -7.20
CA LEU A 175 1.74 6.55 -5.87
C LEU A 175 2.84 7.57 -5.58
N VAL A 176 4.11 7.23 -5.80
CA VAL A 176 5.27 8.10 -5.57
C VAL A 176 5.16 9.36 -6.41
N ASP A 177 4.96 9.25 -7.72
CA ASP A 177 4.86 10.39 -8.63
C ASP A 177 3.71 11.33 -8.24
N LYS A 178 2.57 10.75 -7.85
CA LYS A 178 1.43 11.51 -7.32
C LYS A 178 1.75 12.21 -6.02
N LEU A 179 2.45 11.57 -5.08
CA LEU A 179 2.84 12.18 -3.82
C LEU A 179 3.87 13.29 -4.03
N VAL A 180 4.92 13.07 -4.81
CA VAL A 180 5.94 14.08 -5.13
C VAL A 180 5.31 15.30 -5.76
N ARG A 181 4.49 15.10 -6.80
CA ARG A 181 3.80 16.20 -7.51
C ARG A 181 2.85 17.00 -6.62
N ARG A 182 2.17 16.35 -5.66
CA ARG A 182 1.23 17.02 -4.74
C ARG A 182 1.90 17.67 -3.53
N HIS A 183 3.20 17.44 -3.34
CA HIS A 183 3.98 18.04 -2.26
C HIS A 183 5.17 18.84 -2.83
N PRO A 184 4.90 19.83 -3.71
CA PRO A 184 5.99 20.63 -4.27
C PRO A 184 6.75 21.38 -3.18
N HIS A 185 6.16 21.64 -2.00
CA HIS A 185 6.83 22.32 -0.89
C HIS A 185 7.82 21.44 -0.12
N VAL A 186 7.76 20.12 -0.33
CA VAL A 186 8.71 19.15 0.23
C VAL A 186 9.77 18.76 -0.81
N PHE A 187 9.35 18.53 -2.06
CA PHE A 187 10.21 17.95 -3.11
C PHE A 187 10.68 18.96 -4.16
N ALA A 188 10.19 20.19 -4.12
CA ALA A 188 10.71 21.33 -4.85
C ALA A 188 10.84 22.52 -3.87
N ASP A 189 11.61 23.56 -4.19
CA ASP A 189 11.58 24.78 -3.37
C ASP A 189 10.42 25.68 -3.81
N ALA A 190 9.20 25.12 -3.83
CA ALA A 190 8.03 25.75 -4.41
C ALA A 190 6.74 25.42 -3.64
N GLY A 191 5.81 26.37 -3.60
CA GLY A 191 4.50 26.17 -2.98
C GLY A 191 4.44 26.52 -1.48
N PRO A 192 3.23 26.50 -0.90
CA PRO A 192 2.99 26.93 0.47
C PRO A 192 3.49 25.94 1.52
N ARG A 193 3.85 26.45 2.71
CA ARG A 193 4.32 25.64 3.85
C ARG A 193 3.40 25.70 5.08
N ASP A 194 2.44 26.63 5.12
CA ASP A 194 1.40 26.64 6.15
C ASP A 194 0.29 25.65 5.80
N VAL A 195 -0.24 24.97 6.82
CA VAL A 195 -1.21 23.86 6.67
C VAL A 195 -2.40 24.26 5.81
N ALA A 196 -3.03 25.40 6.11
CA ALA A 196 -4.22 25.85 5.40
C ALA A 196 -3.94 26.15 3.91
N ALA A 197 -2.76 26.70 3.59
CA ALA A 197 -2.37 26.91 2.20
C ALA A 197 -1.92 25.62 1.50
N VAL A 198 -1.31 24.66 2.20
CA VAL A 198 -1.03 23.31 1.67
C VAL A 198 -2.33 22.61 1.27
N GLU A 199 -3.35 22.65 2.13
CA GLU A 199 -4.67 22.07 1.84
C GLU A 199 -5.32 22.71 0.60
N ARG A 200 -5.29 24.05 0.52
CA ARG A 200 -5.76 24.77 -0.69
C ARG A 200 -4.97 24.39 -1.93
N GLY A 201 -3.65 24.28 -1.81
CA GLY A 201 -2.76 23.87 -2.89
C GLY A 201 -3.07 22.45 -3.38
N TRP A 202 -3.33 21.51 -2.48
CA TRP A 202 -3.77 20.16 -2.83
C TRP A 202 -5.08 20.14 -3.59
N ASP A 203 -6.06 20.91 -3.15
CA ASP A 203 -7.35 20.98 -3.83
C ASP A 203 -7.20 21.57 -5.24
N GLU A 204 -6.35 22.58 -5.42
CA GLU A 204 -6.08 23.17 -6.72
C GLU A 204 -5.34 22.22 -7.66
N ILE A 205 -4.28 21.55 -7.18
CA ILE A 205 -3.58 20.51 -7.94
C ILE A 205 -4.56 19.40 -8.33
N LYS A 206 -5.40 18.91 -7.40
CA LYS A 206 -6.41 17.87 -7.69
C LYS A 206 -7.43 18.31 -8.75
N LYS A 207 -7.83 19.59 -8.77
CA LYS A 207 -8.74 20.12 -9.80
C LYS A 207 -8.08 20.07 -11.18
N ILE A 208 -6.85 20.56 -11.29
CA ILE A 208 -6.08 20.58 -12.54
C ILE A 208 -5.83 19.14 -13.05
N GLU A 209 -5.44 18.23 -12.15
CA GLU A 209 -5.13 16.84 -12.51
C GLU A 209 -6.33 16.05 -13.00
N LYS A 210 -7.47 16.19 -12.32
CA LYS A 210 -8.61 15.30 -12.55
C LYS A 210 -9.61 15.86 -13.55
N GLN A 211 -9.53 17.15 -13.90
CA GLN A 211 -10.42 17.85 -14.85
C GLN A 211 -11.89 17.41 -14.69
N ARG A 212 -12.33 17.30 -13.43
CA ARG A 212 -13.60 16.65 -13.09
C ARG A 212 -14.74 17.49 -13.64
N ARG A 213 -15.64 16.84 -14.36
CA ARG A 213 -16.86 17.48 -14.89
C ARG A 213 -17.98 17.46 -13.86
N SER A 214 -17.93 16.53 -12.90
CA SER A 214 -18.93 16.38 -11.84
C SER A 214 -18.32 16.14 -10.46
N PRO A 215 -18.92 16.63 -9.36
CA PRO A 215 -18.48 16.34 -8.00
C PRO A 215 -18.54 14.85 -7.61
N THR A 216 -19.35 14.05 -8.29
CA THR A 216 -19.44 12.60 -8.05
C THR A 216 -18.20 11.85 -8.57
N GLU A 217 -17.47 12.43 -9.54
CA GLU A 217 -16.32 11.77 -10.18
C GLU A 217 -15.19 11.52 -9.17
N GLY A 218 -14.77 10.26 -9.06
CA GLY A 218 -13.76 9.82 -8.11
C GLY A 218 -14.19 9.97 -6.65
N VAL A 219 -15.49 9.78 -6.35
CA VAL A 219 -15.97 9.34 -5.03
C VAL A 219 -16.30 7.86 -5.15
N SER A 220 -15.77 7.01 -4.25
CA SER A 220 -16.05 5.58 -4.31
C SER A 220 -17.50 5.30 -3.93
N ARG A 221 -18.21 4.55 -4.79
CA ARG A 221 -19.59 4.13 -4.57
C ARG A 221 -19.70 2.90 -3.66
N SER A 222 -18.59 2.22 -3.41
CA SER A 222 -18.56 1.01 -2.57
C SER A 222 -18.39 1.31 -1.07
N GLN A 223 -18.05 2.55 -0.70
CA GLN A 223 -18.03 2.96 0.71
C GLN A 223 -19.43 2.83 1.34
N PRO A 224 -19.52 2.75 2.68
CA PRO A 224 -20.79 2.88 3.40
C PRO A 224 -21.56 4.12 2.95
N ALA A 225 -22.89 4.02 2.90
CA ALA A 225 -23.71 5.08 2.33
C ALA A 225 -23.57 6.41 3.09
N THR A 226 -23.33 6.34 4.40
CA THR A 226 -23.03 7.51 5.26
C THR A 226 -21.78 8.26 4.78
N SER A 227 -20.64 7.56 4.66
CA SER A 227 -19.37 8.14 4.18
C SER A 227 -19.47 8.63 2.73
N TRP A 228 -20.15 7.87 1.88
CA TRP A 228 -20.38 8.26 0.49
C TRP A 228 -21.22 9.54 0.41
N GLY A 229 -22.32 9.61 1.15
CA GLY A 229 -23.21 10.76 1.22
C GLY A 229 -22.52 12.01 1.75
N ALA A 230 -21.75 11.89 2.83
CA ALA A 230 -20.97 12.99 3.39
C ALA A 230 -19.96 13.55 2.39
N ALA A 231 -19.23 12.67 1.69
CA ALA A 231 -18.27 13.08 0.66
C ALA A 231 -18.96 13.82 -0.50
N LEU A 232 -20.11 13.34 -0.96
CA LEU A 232 -20.90 13.99 -2.02
C LEU A 232 -21.45 15.35 -1.57
N ALA A 233 -22.03 15.43 -0.37
CA ALA A 233 -22.56 16.68 0.18
C ALA A 233 -21.47 17.75 0.32
N GLY A 234 -20.30 17.38 0.88
CA GLY A 234 -19.18 18.31 1.01
C GLY A 234 -18.65 18.81 -0.34
N ARG A 235 -18.56 17.93 -1.36
CA ARG A 235 -18.13 18.33 -2.70
C ARG A 235 -19.17 19.18 -3.42
N ALA A 236 -20.45 18.85 -3.30
CA ALA A 236 -21.55 19.65 -3.86
C ALA A 236 -21.57 21.06 -3.27
N ALA A 237 -21.45 21.19 -1.94
CA ALA A 237 -21.37 22.48 -1.26
C ALA A 237 -20.20 23.34 -1.78
N ARG A 238 -18.99 22.76 -1.87
CA ARG A 238 -17.82 23.47 -2.43
C ARG A 238 -18.00 23.89 -3.90
N ALA A 239 -18.74 23.12 -4.68
CA ALA A 239 -19.06 23.44 -6.05
C ALA A 239 -20.22 24.46 -6.16
N GLY A 240 -20.96 24.75 -5.10
CA GLY A 240 -22.20 25.53 -5.18
C GLY A 240 -23.33 24.80 -5.90
N LEU A 241 -23.36 23.46 -5.78
CA LEU A 241 -24.44 22.62 -6.29
C LEU A 241 -25.46 22.32 -5.18
N PRO A 242 -26.68 21.89 -5.54
CA PRO A 242 -27.71 21.56 -4.56
C PRO A 242 -27.23 20.49 -3.57
N THR A 243 -27.46 20.73 -2.27
CA THR A 243 -27.28 19.72 -1.22
C THR A 243 -28.66 19.31 -0.69
N PRO A 244 -28.81 18.09 -0.15
CA PRO A 244 -30.05 17.70 0.52
C PRO A 244 -30.32 18.67 1.68
N PRO A 245 -31.60 18.99 1.96
CA PRO A 245 -31.93 19.81 3.12
C PRO A 245 -31.48 19.12 4.40
N ALA A 246 -31.08 19.90 5.40
CA ALA A 246 -30.79 19.37 6.73
C ALA A 246 -32.05 18.72 7.31
N ALA A 247 -31.90 17.52 7.85
CA ALA A 247 -32.93 16.90 8.67
C ALA A 247 -32.94 17.55 10.06
N GLU A 248 -34.10 17.52 10.73
CA GLU A 248 -34.16 17.88 12.15
C GLU A 248 -33.39 16.84 12.97
N LEU A 249 -32.35 17.29 13.66
CA LEU A 249 -31.60 16.51 14.63
C LEU A 249 -31.95 17.05 16.01
N THR A 250 -32.60 16.22 16.83
CA THR A 250 -32.92 16.59 18.22
C THR A 250 -31.82 16.20 19.19
N ALA A 251 -30.87 15.36 18.76
CA ALA A 251 -29.69 15.01 19.53
C ALA A 251 -28.83 16.25 19.83
N THR A 252 -28.40 16.37 21.08
CA THR A 252 -27.58 17.48 21.58
C THR A 252 -26.10 17.12 21.69
N ASP A 253 -25.77 15.83 21.63
CA ASP A 253 -24.40 15.32 21.59
C ASP A 253 -24.25 14.09 20.67
N ALA A 254 -23.00 13.60 20.56
CA ALA A 254 -22.66 12.48 19.68
C ALA A 254 -23.23 11.13 20.16
N ALA A 255 -23.40 10.94 21.47
CA ALA A 255 -23.95 9.71 22.02
C ALA A 255 -25.46 9.63 21.71
N GLU A 256 -26.20 10.72 21.95
CA GLU A 256 -27.62 10.83 21.61
C GLU A 256 -27.84 10.68 20.09
N LEU A 257 -26.95 11.23 19.26
CA LEU A 257 -27.01 11.03 17.80
C LEU A 257 -26.86 9.55 17.44
N GLY A 258 -25.91 8.85 18.06
CA GLY A 258 -25.70 7.43 17.87
C GLY A 258 -26.93 6.60 18.23
N GLU A 259 -27.54 6.89 19.38
CA GLU A 259 -28.79 6.24 19.80
C GLU A 259 -29.95 6.52 18.85
N GLN A 260 -30.09 7.76 18.34
CA GLN A 260 -31.11 8.11 17.36
C GLN A 260 -30.90 7.39 16.03
N LEU A 261 -29.66 7.32 15.52
CA LEU A 261 -29.33 6.59 14.31
C LEU A 261 -29.59 5.09 14.46
N LEU A 262 -29.20 4.50 15.60
CA LEU A 262 -29.52 3.11 15.91
C LEU A 262 -31.04 2.89 15.99
N GLY A 263 -31.77 3.83 16.61
CA GLY A 263 -33.23 3.83 16.64
C GLY A 263 -33.85 3.84 15.25
N ILE A 264 -33.29 4.59 14.30
CA ILE A 264 -33.70 4.58 12.89
C ILE A 264 -33.45 3.21 12.26
N VAL A 265 -32.28 2.59 12.50
CA VAL A 265 -31.96 1.24 12.00
C VAL A 265 -32.94 0.20 12.55
N VAL A 266 -33.22 0.24 13.86
CA VAL A 266 -34.20 -0.63 14.51
C VAL A 266 -35.59 -0.41 13.92
N ALA A 267 -36.04 0.84 13.81
CA ALA A 267 -37.35 1.18 13.26
C ALA A 267 -37.51 0.75 11.79
N ALA A 268 -36.44 0.85 10.99
CA ALA A 268 -36.41 0.35 9.61
C ALA A 268 -36.53 -1.18 9.61
N ARG A 269 -35.72 -1.87 10.42
CA ARG A 269 -35.74 -3.34 10.54
C ARG A 269 -37.11 -3.86 10.96
N GLU A 270 -37.77 -3.24 11.94
CA GLU A 270 -39.12 -3.60 12.40
C GLU A 270 -40.18 -3.48 11.29
N ARG A 271 -39.94 -2.60 10.32
CA ARG A 271 -40.78 -2.41 9.12
C ARG A 271 -40.36 -3.28 7.94
N GLY A 272 -39.34 -4.13 8.12
CA GLY A 272 -38.77 -4.99 7.07
C GLY A 272 -37.91 -4.22 6.07
N TRP A 273 -37.43 -3.03 6.43
CA TRP A 273 -36.54 -2.23 5.59
C TRP A 273 -35.08 -2.40 6.03
N ASP A 274 -34.19 -2.50 5.06
CA ASP A 274 -32.76 -2.42 5.28
C ASP A 274 -32.34 -0.94 5.30
N ALA A 275 -31.87 -0.45 6.44
CA ALA A 275 -31.52 0.96 6.63
C ALA A 275 -30.31 1.38 5.78
N GLU A 276 -29.33 0.49 5.60
CA GLU A 276 -28.14 0.78 4.80
C GLU A 276 -28.50 0.77 3.31
N ASP A 277 -29.30 -0.19 2.84
CA ASP A 277 -29.76 -0.21 1.44
C ASP A 277 -30.68 0.98 1.13
N ALA A 278 -31.58 1.34 2.05
CA ALA A 278 -32.43 2.51 1.91
C ALA A 278 -31.59 3.81 1.82
N LEU A 279 -30.59 3.95 2.69
CA LEU A 279 -29.68 5.09 2.66
C LEU A 279 -28.82 5.10 1.39
N ARG A 280 -28.27 3.95 0.99
CA ARG A 280 -27.50 3.79 -0.25
C ARG A 280 -28.30 4.19 -1.47
N THR A 281 -29.57 3.78 -1.52
CA THR A 281 -30.49 4.16 -2.59
C THR A 281 -30.74 5.67 -2.60
N ALA A 282 -30.95 6.28 -1.44
CA ALA A 282 -31.12 7.73 -1.33
C ALA A 282 -29.87 8.51 -1.77
N VAL A 283 -28.69 8.08 -1.33
CA VAL A 283 -27.39 8.69 -1.70
C VAL A 283 -27.13 8.54 -3.20
N ARG A 284 -27.51 7.42 -3.82
CA ARG A 284 -27.41 7.24 -5.29
C ARG A 284 -28.28 8.22 -6.06
N ARG A 285 -29.55 8.38 -5.68
CA ARG A 285 -30.43 9.38 -6.32
C ARG A 285 -29.87 10.79 -6.19
N TYR A 286 -29.30 11.12 -5.03
CA TYR A 286 -28.64 12.40 -4.83
C TYR A 286 -27.42 12.56 -5.74
N ALA A 287 -26.58 11.53 -5.88
CA ALA A 287 -25.45 11.53 -6.80
C ALA A 287 -25.89 11.79 -8.26
N ASP A 288 -26.92 11.09 -8.73
CA ASP A 288 -27.43 11.26 -10.10
C ASP A 288 -27.97 12.70 -10.34
N ALA A 289 -28.61 13.30 -9.33
CA ALA A 289 -29.06 14.69 -9.39
C ALA A 289 -27.88 15.69 -9.45
N LEU A 290 -26.80 15.43 -8.70
CA LEU A 290 -25.57 16.21 -8.79
C LEU A 290 -24.93 16.11 -10.17
N ASP A 291 -24.89 14.91 -10.75
CA ASP A 291 -24.35 14.70 -12.10
C ASP A 291 -25.13 15.52 -13.13
N ALA A 292 -26.47 15.46 -13.08
CA ALA A 292 -27.31 16.26 -13.96
C ALA A 292 -27.07 17.77 -13.79
N ALA A 293 -27.01 18.26 -12.55
CA ALA A 293 -26.76 19.67 -12.25
C ALA A 293 -25.37 20.14 -12.68
N ALA A 294 -24.35 19.29 -12.54
CA ALA A 294 -22.99 19.60 -12.96
C ALA A 294 -22.87 19.71 -14.49
N HIS A 295 -23.49 18.79 -15.24
CA HIS A 295 -23.50 18.83 -16.71
C HIS A 295 -24.27 20.03 -17.28
N ALA A 296 -25.25 20.56 -16.53
CA ALA A 296 -26.00 21.75 -16.94
C ALA A 296 -25.23 23.07 -16.75
N ARG A 297 -24.07 23.07 -16.07
CA ARG A 297 -23.28 24.29 -15.88
C ARG A 297 -22.41 24.59 -17.10
N PRO A 298 -22.31 25.87 -17.52
CA PRO A 298 -21.36 26.25 -18.55
C PRO A 298 -19.91 25.98 -18.08
N PRO A 299 -18.99 25.62 -18.99
CA PRO A 299 -17.59 25.41 -18.64
C PRO A 299 -17.02 26.69 -18.01
N GLN A 300 -16.29 26.52 -16.89
CA GLN A 300 -15.61 27.64 -16.24
C GLN A 300 -14.53 28.17 -17.19
N ALA A 301 -14.61 29.46 -17.52
CA ALA A 301 -13.65 30.17 -18.35
C ALA A 301 -12.33 30.43 -17.61
#